data_AF-A0A7C1Q4T8-F1
#
_entry.id   AF-A0A7C1Q4T8-F1
#
_cell.length_a   1.000
_cell.length_b   1.000
_cell.length_c   1.000
_cell.angle_alpha   90.00
_cell.angle_beta   90.00
_cell.angle_gamma   90.00
#
_symmetry.space_group_name_H-M   'P 1'
#
loop_
_entity.id
_entity.type
_entity.pdbx_description
1 polymer ?
#
loop_
_entity_poly.entity_id
_entity_poly.type
_entity_poly.pdbx_seq_one_letter_code
_entity_poly.pdbx_strand_id
1 'polypeptide(L)'
;KSGVGILIREEDVPLRDEVISASEMLGIDPFIVANEGKVVFGVKAEDSEAVLDAVQSTPVGKDARICGEVIEEYQGQVILETSIGGKKIMEMPVGDPVPRVC
;
A
#
# COMPACT_ATOMS: atom_id res chain seq x y z
N LYS A 1 -11.48 13.12 -8.39
CA LYS A 1 -10.58 11.96 -8.53
C LYS A 1 -9.46 12.34 -9.49
N SER A 2 -8.23 11.85 -9.29
CA SER A 2 -7.04 12.31 -10.01
C SER A 2 -6.93 11.84 -11.47
N GLY A 3 -7.69 10.82 -11.89
CA GLY A 3 -7.74 10.38 -13.29
C GLY A 3 -6.51 9.61 -13.79
N VAL A 4 -5.71 9.07 -12.88
CA VAL A 4 -4.45 8.35 -13.16
C VAL A 4 -4.56 6.88 -12.76
N GLY A 5 -3.65 6.03 -13.26
CA GLY A 5 -3.43 4.70 -12.71
C GLY A 5 -2.38 4.74 -11.60
N ILE A 6 -2.40 3.75 -10.72
CA ILE A 6 -1.38 3.56 -9.68
C ILE A 6 -0.86 2.14 -9.77
N LEU A 7 0.46 1.98 -9.91
CA LEU A 7 1.14 0.69 -9.81
C LEU A 7 1.76 0.57 -8.42
N ILE A 8 1.35 -0.43 -7.65
CA ILE A 8 1.94 -0.79 -6.36
C ILE A 8 2.76 -2.06 -6.53
N ARG A 9 3.98 -2.09 -6.01
CA ARG A 9 4.81 -3.30 -5.92
C ARG A 9 4.58 -3.94 -4.56
N GLU A 10 4.07 -5.17 -4.56
CA GLU A 10 3.71 -5.90 -3.34
C GLU A 10 4.91 -6.07 -2.40
N GLU A 11 6.08 -6.38 -2.96
CA GLU A 11 7.34 -6.55 -2.21
C GLU A 11 7.84 -5.28 -1.50
N ASP A 12 7.43 -4.11 -1.99
CA ASP A 12 7.83 -2.82 -1.42
C ASP A 12 6.91 -2.37 -0.27
N VAL A 13 5.78 -3.05 -0.05
CA VAL A 13 4.82 -2.72 1.01
C VAL A 13 5.30 -3.30 2.33
N PRO A 14 5.57 -2.47 3.36
CA PRO A 14 6.13 -2.93 4.62
C PRO A 14 5.05 -3.64 5.46
N LEU A 15 4.94 -4.96 5.26
CA LEU A 15 4.15 -5.86 6.08
C LEU A 15 5.06 -6.59 7.07
N ARG A 16 4.57 -6.77 8.30
CA ARG A 16 5.30 -7.56 9.31
C ARG A 16 5.03 -9.04 9.09
N ASP A 17 6.02 -9.89 9.34
CA ASP A 17 5.89 -11.34 9.20
C ASP A 17 4.72 -11.90 10.03
N GLU A 18 4.47 -11.35 11.22
CA GLU A 18 3.35 -11.77 12.06
C GLU A 18 1.99 -11.35 11.47
N VAL A 19 1.93 -10.22 10.76
CA VAL A 19 0.72 -9.77 10.06
C VAL A 19 0.45 -10.66 8.87
N ILE A 20 1.47 -10.99 8.07
CA ILE A 20 1.35 -11.91 6.94
C ILE A 20 0.84 -13.27 7.43
N SER A 21 1.49 -13.83 8.45
CA SER A 21 1.12 -15.13 9.02
C SER A 21 -0.33 -15.12 9.54
N ALA A 22 -0.73 -14.08 10.26
CA ALA A 22 -2.10 -13.96 10.78
C ALA A 22 -3.13 -13.81 9.65
N SER A 23 -2.84 -12.98 8.65
CA SER A 23 -3.67 -12.78 7.46
C SER A 23 -3.90 -14.08 6.70
N GLU A 24 -2.85 -14.87 6.49
CA GLU A 24 -2.95 -16.19 5.85
C GLU A 24 -3.81 -17.17 6.65
N MET A 25 -3.58 -17.24 7.97
CA MET A 25 -4.35 -18.12 8.86
C MET A 25 -5.84 -17.75 8.89
N LEU A 26 -6.16 -16.46 8.82
CA LEU A 26 -7.53 -15.95 8.89
C LEU A 26 -8.21 -15.90 7.51
N GLY A 27 -7.46 -16.07 6.42
CA GLY A 27 -7.96 -15.88 5.06
C GLY A 27 -8.37 -14.43 4.77
N ILE A 28 -7.69 -13.46 5.39
CA ILE A 28 -7.96 -12.03 5.26
C ILE A 28 -6.79 -11.37 4.54
N ASP A 29 -7.09 -10.66 3.45
CA ASP A 29 -6.10 -9.86 2.73
C ASP A 29 -5.67 -8.64 3.58
N PRO A 30 -4.36 -8.46 3.89
CA PRO A 30 -3.90 -7.34 4.70
C PRO A 30 -4.14 -5.96 4.05
N PHE A 31 -4.32 -5.89 2.73
CA PHE A 31 -4.54 -4.64 2.00
C PHE A 31 -5.93 -4.04 2.19
N ILE A 32 -6.90 -4.80 2.73
CA ILE A 32 -8.30 -4.35 2.87
C ILE A 32 -8.71 -4.08 4.33
N VAL A 33 -7.77 -4.16 5.27
CA VAL A 33 -8.02 -3.95 6.71
C VAL A 33 -7.63 -2.52 7.11
N ALA A 34 -8.40 -1.92 8.00
CA ALA A 34 -8.11 -0.60 8.56
C ALA A 34 -6.72 -0.51 9.21
N ASN A 35 -6.08 0.64 9.02
CA ASN A 35 -4.83 1.03 9.69
C ASN A 35 -5.09 2.28 10.54
N GLU A 36 -4.73 2.27 11.84
CA GLU A 36 -5.00 3.39 12.77
C GLU A 36 -3.81 4.34 13.02
N GLY A 37 -2.71 4.18 12.29
CA GLY A 37 -1.48 4.95 12.51
C GLY A 37 -0.60 5.08 11.27
N LYS A 38 -1.22 5.02 10.09
CA LYS A 38 -0.52 5.05 8.80
C LYS A 38 -1.09 6.14 7.91
N VAL A 39 -0.28 6.58 6.95
CA VAL A 39 -0.65 7.57 5.95
C VAL A 39 -0.08 7.14 4.61
N VAL A 40 -0.82 7.41 3.53
CA VAL A 40 -0.37 7.23 2.15
C VAL A 40 -0.05 8.60 1.58
N PHE A 41 1.15 8.77 1.05
CA PHE A 41 1.58 10.01 0.40
C PHE A 41 1.61 9.84 -1.12
N GLY A 42 1.05 10.81 -1.83
CA GLY A 42 1.33 11.04 -3.25
C GLY A 42 2.28 12.22 -3.37
N VAL A 43 3.47 12.00 -3.91
CA VAL A 43 4.54 13.01 -4.04
C VAL A 43 5.01 13.10 -5.48
N LYS A 44 5.69 14.20 -5.81
CA LYS A 44 6.41 14.28 -7.08
C LYS A 44 7.57 13.31 -7.08
N ALA A 45 7.88 12.74 -8.25
CA ALA A 45 8.93 11.74 -8.38
C ALA A 45 10.28 12.29 -7.92
N GLU A 46 10.60 13.54 -8.27
CA GLU A 46 11.85 14.19 -7.87
C GLU A 46 11.99 14.44 -6.37
N ASP A 47 10.89 14.48 -5.63
CA ASP A 47 10.87 14.75 -4.18
C ASP A 47 10.75 13.46 -3.34
N SER A 48 10.59 12.30 -3.99
CA SER A 48 10.22 11.03 -3.33
C SER A 48 11.19 10.59 -2.24
N GLU A 49 12.49 10.55 -2.54
CA GLU A 49 13.55 10.17 -1.60
C GLU A 49 13.66 11.17 -0.44
N ALA A 50 13.60 12.47 -0.73
CA ALA A 50 13.69 13.51 0.31
C ALA A 50 12.51 13.44 1.29
N VAL A 51 11.30 13.17 0.79
CA VAL A 51 10.13 12.96 1.65
C VAL A 51 10.25 11.66 2.44
N LEU A 52 10.72 10.57 1.81
CA LEU A 52 10.94 9.30 2.47
C LEU A 52 11.91 9.45 3.65
N ASP A 53 13.06 10.08 3.43
CA ASP A 53 14.08 10.35 4.46
C ASP A 53 13.49 11.17 5.61
N ALA A 54 12.73 12.22 5.30
CA ALA A 54 12.08 13.06 6.31
C ALA A 54 11.09 12.25 7.16
N VAL A 55 10.28 11.38 6.56
CA VAL A 55 9.32 10.53 7.28
C VAL A 55 10.05 9.47 8.13
N GLN A 56 11.07 8.82 7.57
CA GLN A 56 11.86 7.80 8.27
C GLN A 56 12.67 8.37 9.44
N SER A 57 13.00 9.67 9.42
CA SER A 57 13.63 10.35 10.56
C SER A 57 12.74 10.45 11.80
N THR A 58 11.43 10.21 11.65
CA THR A 58 10.47 10.24 12.76
C THR A 58 10.36 8.88 13.45
N PRO A 59 10.07 8.83 14.77
CA PRO A 59 9.91 7.57 15.48
C PRO A 59 8.81 6.64 14.91
N VAL A 60 7.76 7.22 14.33
CA VAL A 60 6.59 6.49 13.80
C VAL A 60 6.71 6.15 12.31
N GLY A 61 7.60 6.83 11.58
CA GLY A 61 7.78 6.66 10.14
C GLY A 61 8.96 5.79 9.74
N LYS A 62 9.69 5.22 10.70
CA LYS A 62 10.90 4.39 10.47
C LYS A 62 10.77 3.28 9.42
N ASP A 63 9.56 2.72 9.29
CA ASP A 63 9.27 1.61 8.38
C ASP A 63 8.62 2.10 7.06
N ALA A 64 8.59 3.42 6.81
CA ALA A 64 8.03 3.98 5.59
C ALA A 64 8.81 3.50 4.35
N ARG A 65 8.11 3.35 3.24
CA ARG A 65 8.67 2.87 1.96
C ARG A 65 7.98 3.59 0.80
N ILE A 66 8.70 3.73 -0.31
CA ILE A 66 8.06 4.02 -1.60
C ILE A 66 7.51 2.69 -2.12
N CYS A 67 6.19 2.56 -2.17
CA CYS A 67 5.53 1.29 -2.51
C CYS A 67 5.06 1.21 -3.98
N GLY A 68 5.32 2.23 -4.79
CA GLY A 68 4.78 2.28 -6.14
C GLY A 68 4.89 3.64 -6.81
N GLU A 69 4.17 3.79 -7.91
CA GLU A 69 4.22 4.97 -8.75
C GLU A 69 2.87 5.24 -9.45
N VAL A 70 2.71 6.48 -9.90
CA VAL A 70 1.58 6.88 -10.74
C VAL A 70 1.92 6.57 -12.19
N ILE A 71 1.00 5.94 -12.92
CA ILE A 71 1.17 5.53 -14.31
C ILE A 71 0.05 6.09 -15.20
N GLU A 72 0.31 6.15 -16.51
CA GLU A 72 -0.66 6.64 -17.50
C GLU A 72 -1.69 5.58 -17.88
N GLU A 73 -1.31 4.29 -17.83
CA GLU A 73 -2.22 3.17 -18.07
C GLU A 73 -3.19 2.97 -16.89
N TYR A 74 -4.24 2.16 -17.10
CA TYR A 74 -5.17 1.75 -16.04
C TYR A 74 -5.81 2.93 -15.28
N GLN A 75 -6.18 4.00 -16.00
CA GLN A 75 -6.74 5.20 -15.38
C GLN A 75 -7.92 4.89 -14.46
N GLY A 76 -7.84 5.37 -13.22
CA GLY A 76 -8.85 5.15 -12.19
C GLY A 76 -8.76 3.79 -11.49
N GLN A 77 -7.72 3.00 -11.76
CA GLN A 77 -7.46 1.71 -11.14
C GLN A 77 -6.14 1.70 -10.37
N VAL A 78 -6.04 0.78 -9.42
CA VAL A 78 -4.82 0.44 -8.71
C VAL A 78 -4.41 -0.96 -9.15
N ILE A 79 -3.19 -1.10 -9.63
CA ILE A 79 -2.60 -2.36 -10.08
C ILE A 79 -1.59 -2.80 -9.04
N LEU A 80 -1.73 -4.02 -8.53
CA LEU A 80 -0.74 -4.65 -7.67
C LEU A 80 0.15 -5.57 -8.52
N GLU A 81 1.43 -5.26 -8.58
CA GLU A 81 2.47 -6.15 -9.06
C GLU A 81 2.90 -7.08 -7.92
N THR A 82 2.54 -8.35 -8.07
CA THR A 82 2.85 -9.40 -7.10
C THR A 82 4.34 -9.69 -7.06
N SER A 83 4.80 -10.27 -5.95
CA SER A 83 6.22 -10.62 -5.74
C SER A 83 6.82 -11.58 -6.78
N ILE A 84 5.98 -12.24 -7.59
CA ILE A 84 6.40 -13.12 -8.70
C ILE A 84 6.29 -12.46 -10.10
N GLY A 85 6.03 -11.15 -10.14
CA GLY A 85 5.96 -10.32 -11.36
C GLY A 85 4.61 -10.32 -12.08
N GLY A 86 3.60 -11.03 -11.57
CA GLY A 86 2.23 -10.97 -12.09
C GLY A 86 1.54 -9.66 -11.68
N LYS A 87 0.64 -9.14 -12.52
CA LYS A 87 -0.15 -7.93 -12.22
C LYS A 87 -1.62 -8.28 -12.03
N LYS A 88 -2.25 -7.74 -10.98
CA LYS A 88 -3.69 -7.85 -10.73
C LYS A 88 -4.29 -6.50 -10.36
N ILE A 89 -5.58 -6.32 -10.61
CA ILE A 89 -6.30 -5.14 -10.14
C ILE A 89 -6.53 -5.28 -8.64
N MET A 90 -6.19 -4.26 -7.86
CA MET A 90 -6.57 -4.14 -6.46
C MET A 90 -7.97 -3.55 -6.41
N GLU A 91 -8.95 -4.43 -6.26
CA GLU A 91 -10.36 -4.07 -6.21
C GLU A 91 -10.68 -3.29 -4.93
N MET A 92 -11.64 -2.37 -5.05
CA MET A 92 -12.16 -1.68 -3.87
C MET A 92 -12.90 -2.69 -2.99
N PRO A 93 -12.57 -2.83 -1.70
CA PRO A 93 -13.29 -3.74 -0.82
C PRO A 93 -14.74 -3.28 -0.68
N VAL A 94 -15.67 -4.26 -0.62
CA VAL A 94 -17.10 -3.99 -0.37
C VAL A 94 -17.31 -3.36 1.02
N GLY A 95 -16.42 -3.69 1.97
CA GLY A 95 -16.33 -3.14 3.31
C GLY A 95 -15.11 -3.74 4.02
N ASP A 96 -14.79 -3.25 5.22
CA ASP A 96 -13.72 -3.83 6.04
C ASP A 96 -14.13 -5.25 6.50
N PRO A 97 -13.27 -6.27 6.36
CA PRO A 97 -13.59 -7.64 6.76
C PRO A 97 -13.65 -7.83 8.28
N VAL A 98 -13.13 -6.90 9.09
CA VAL A 98 -13.08 -7.02 10.55
C VAL A 98 -14.31 -6.33 11.18
N PRO A 99 -15.23 -7.08 11.83
CA PRO A 99 -16.43 -6.48 12.41
C PRO A 99 -16.09 -5.60 13.61
N ARG A 100 -16.71 -4.41 13.67
CA ARG A 100 -16.48 -3.38 14.71
C ARG A 100 -15.03 -2.89 14.80
N VAL A 101 -14.35 -2.87 13.65
CA VAL A 101 -13.10 -2.13 13.49
C VAL A 101 -13.46 -0.64 13.37
N CYS A 102 -12.90 0.19 14.28
CA CYS A 102 -13.13 1.63 14.44
C CYS A 102 -14.58 2.12 14.62
#